data_AF-A0A956Z280-F1
#
_entry.id   AF-A0A956Z280-F1
#
_cell.length_a   1.000
_cell.length_b   1.000
_cell.length_c   1.000
_cell.angle_alpha   90.00
_cell.angle_beta   90.00
_cell.angle_gamma   90.00
#
_symmetry.space_group_name_H-M   'P 1'
#
loop_
_entity.id
_entity.type
_entity.pdbx_description
1 polymer ?
#
loop_
_entity_poly.entity_id
_entity_poly.type
_entity_poly.pdbx_seq_one_letter_code
_entity_poly.pdbx_strand_id
1 'polypeptide(L)'
;MDTRTETTAAEDRFRVARQPSWQRLVFPLLLRWLESRIDKSKPITEQRADLDRASRAMQMPRGVKAEAVQVGNMSAAWFTPANVIPERTLLYAHGGGFITGSVQTHRAL
;
A
#
# COMPACT_ATOMS: atom_id res chain seq x y z
N MET A 1 -0.36 -10.87 -42.00
CA MET A 1 0.33 -10.99 -40.69
C MET A 1 0.03 -9.69 -39.98
N ASP A 2 -1.08 -9.67 -39.25
CA ASP A 2 -1.79 -8.46 -38.83
C ASP A 2 -1.47 -8.18 -37.35
N THR A 3 -0.64 -7.16 -37.10
CA THR A 3 -0.20 -6.76 -35.76
C THR A 3 -1.13 -5.73 -35.11
N ARG A 4 -2.32 -5.48 -35.68
CA ARG A 4 -3.23 -4.42 -35.21
C ARG A 4 -4.28 -4.87 -34.19
N THR A 5 -4.47 -6.17 -33.99
CA THR A 5 -5.53 -6.70 -33.11
C THR A 5 -5.10 -6.94 -31.66
N GLU A 6 -3.80 -7.03 -31.36
CA GLU A 6 -3.33 -7.31 -29.99
C GLU A 6 -3.25 -6.05 -29.10
N THR A 7 -3.02 -4.87 -29.68
CA THR A 7 -2.84 -3.62 -28.91
C THR A 7 -4.12 -3.18 -28.20
N THR A 8 -5.28 -3.37 -28.82
CA THR A 8 -6.58 -2.91 -28.29
C THR A 8 -7.03 -3.66 -27.03
N ALA A 9 -6.60 -4.91 -26.84
CA ALA A 9 -6.96 -5.71 -25.68
C ALA A 9 -6.13 -5.39 -24.42
N ALA A 10 -4.95 -4.81 -24.59
CA ALA A 10 -4.06 -4.43 -23.48
C ALA A 10 -4.49 -3.11 -22.82
N GLU A 11 -5.03 -2.17 -23.60
CA GLU A 11 -5.40 -0.83 -23.13
C GLU A 11 -6.71 -0.80 -22.33
N ASP A 12 -7.66 -1.71 -22.60
CA ASP A 12 -8.95 -1.75 -21.91
C ASP A 12 -8.86 -2.33 -20.47
N ARG A 13 -7.70 -2.90 -20.10
CA ARG A 13 -7.46 -3.52 -18.78
C ARG A 13 -7.24 -2.53 -17.64
N PHE A 14 -7.11 -1.24 -17.94
CA PHE A 14 -6.92 -0.17 -16.95
C PHE A 14 -8.03 0.89 -16.99
N ARG A 15 -9.24 0.51 -17.41
CA ARG A 15 -10.39 1.41 -17.35
C ARG A 15 -10.82 1.61 -15.90
N VAL A 16 -10.37 2.71 -15.29
CA VAL A 16 -10.79 3.12 -13.94
C VAL A 16 -12.31 3.29 -13.94
N ALA A 17 -13.01 2.46 -13.16
CA ALA A 17 -14.44 2.58 -12.98
C ALA A 17 -14.78 4.01 -12.49
N ARG A 18 -15.77 4.66 -13.13
CA ARG A 18 -16.26 5.97 -12.69
C ARG A 18 -16.78 5.83 -11.25
N GLN A 19 -16.09 6.47 -10.30
CA GLN A 19 -16.43 6.37 -8.88
C GLN A 19 -17.82 6.97 -8.58
N PRO A 20 -18.60 6.36 -7.66
CA PRO A 20 -19.93 6.85 -7.30
C PRO A 20 -19.89 8.31 -6.77
N SER A 21 -20.86 9.11 -7.19
CA SER A 21 -20.88 10.58 -7.10
C SER A 21 -20.77 11.17 -5.69
N TRP A 22 -21.15 10.44 -4.65
CA TRP A 22 -21.04 10.89 -3.26
C TRP A 22 -19.61 10.82 -2.72
N GLN A 23 -18.79 9.87 -3.21
CA GLN A 23 -17.39 9.76 -2.84
C GLN A 23 -16.67 11.07 -3.22
N ARG A 24 -16.96 11.66 -4.38
CA ARG A 24 -16.31 12.90 -4.82
C ARG A 24 -16.59 14.13 -3.94
N LEU A 25 -17.70 14.15 -3.22
CA LEU A 25 -18.10 15.29 -2.38
C LEU A 25 -17.69 15.10 -0.91
N VAL A 26 -17.85 13.89 -0.36
CA VAL A 26 -17.62 13.64 1.07
C VAL A 26 -16.20 13.13 1.34
N PHE A 27 -15.65 12.30 0.47
CA PHE A 27 -14.30 11.72 0.63
C PHE A 27 -13.20 12.77 0.81
N PRO A 28 -13.10 13.86 0.01
CA PRO A 28 -12.07 14.87 0.23
C PRO A 28 -12.25 15.62 1.55
N LEU A 29 -13.49 15.82 2.02
CA LEU A 29 -13.75 16.45 3.32
C LEU A 29 -13.30 15.54 4.46
N LEU A 30 -13.57 14.24 4.36
CA LEU A 30 -13.09 13.24 5.31
C LEU A 30 -11.55 13.16 5.32
N LEU A 31 -10.91 13.11 4.16
CA LEU A 31 -9.45 13.10 4.07
C LEU A 31 -8.82 14.35 4.66
N ARG A 32 -9.39 15.54 4.37
CA ARG A 32 -8.90 16.80 4.95
C ARG A 32 -9.06 16.86 6.47
N TRP A 33 -10.13 16.24 7.00
CA TRP A 33 -10.32 16.08 8.44
C TRP A 33 -9.34 15.05 9.04
N LEU A 34 -8.97 14.01 8.31
CA LEU A 34 -7.99 13.03 8.77
C LEU A 34 -6.57 13.61 8.72
N GLU A 35 -6.25 14.37 7.68
CA GLU A 35 -4.98 15.09 7.54
C GLU A 35 -4.78 16.15 8.62
N SER A 36 -5.85 16.83 9.06
CA SER A 36 -5.75 17.82 10.14
C SER A 36 -5.38 17.20 11.50
N ARG A 37 -5.50 15.87 11.64
CA ARG A 37 -5.02 15.12 12.81
C ARG A 37 -3.52 14.84 12.76
N ILE A 38 -2.86 15.08 11.62
CA ILE A 38 -1.42 14.86 11.45
C ILE A 38 -0.68 16.15 11.79
N ASP A 39 -0.05 16.17 12.95
CA ASP A 39 0.84 17.25 13.33
C ASP A 39 2.21 17.09 12.64
N LYS A 40 2.38 17.80 11.52
CA LYS A 40 3.60 17.81 10.72
C LYS A 40 4.75 18.59 11.38
N SER A 41 4.47 19.35 12.44
CA SER A 41 5.49 20.13 13.16
C SER A 41 6.32 19.29 14.14
N LYS A 42 5.82 18.09 14.49
CA LYS A 42 6.52 17.14 15.36
C LYS A 42 7.88 16.73 14.78
N PRO A 43 8.88 16.44 15.62
CA PRO A 43 10.13 15.83 15.17
C PRO A 43 9.89 14.53 14.39
N ILE A 44 10.71 14.26 13.37
CA ILE A 44 10.58 13.06 12.51
C ILE A 44 10.60 11.76 13.32
N THR A 45 11.37 11.70 14.40
CA THR A 45 11.42 10.54 15.30
C THR A 45 10.07 10.25 15.94
N GLU A 46 9.33 11.29 16.34
CA GLU A 46 8.00 11.18 16.91
C GLU A 46 6.98 10.79 15.84
N GLN A 47 7.04 11.41 14.65
CA GLN A 47 6.18 11.04 13.53
C GLN A 47 6.33 9.56 13.14
N ARG A 48 7.57 9.03 13.13
CA ARG A 48 7.85 7.60 12.91
C ARG A 48 7.23 6.72 13.99
N ALA A 49 7.43 7.08 15.25
CA ALA A 49 6.90 6.33 16.39
C ALA A 49 5.37 6.32 16.43
N ASP A 50 4.73 7.43 16.09
CA ASP A 50 3.27 7.54 16.00
C ASP A 50 2.72 6.62 14.90
N LEU A 51 3.35 6.59 13.72
CA LEU A 51 2.96 5.68 12.64
C LEU A 51 3.16 4.20 13.01
N ASP A 52 4.29 3.86 13.64
CA ASP A 52 4.55 2.51 14.14
C ASP A 52 3.55 2.08 15.22
N ARG A 53 3.06 3.01 16.03
CA ARG A 53 2.04 2.74 17.04
C ARG A 53 0.67 2.53 16.40
N ALA A 54 0.29 3.43 15.49
CA ALA A 54 -0.99 3.35 14.79
C ALA A 54 -1.13 2.05 13.98
N SER A 55 -0.04 1.59 13.35
CA SER A 55 -0.07 0.38 12.53
C SER A 55 -0.31 -0.92 13.31
N ARG A 56 -0.03 -0.94 14.62
CA ARG A 56 -0.26 -2.12 15.48
C ARG A 56 -1.75 -2.46 15.62
N ALA A 57 -2.63 -1.48 15.43
CA ALA A 57 -4.07 -1.70 15.43
C ALA A 57 -4.55 -2.41 14.16
N MET A 58 -3.75 -2.41 13.08
CA MET A 58 -4.10 -3.07 11.83
C MET A 58 -3.83 -4.57 11.91
N GLN A 59 -4.86 -5.36 11.58
CA GLN A 59 -4.80 -6.81 11.56
C GLN A 59 -4.22 -7.32 10.24
N MET A 60 -3.46 -8.41 10.30
CA MET A 60 -2.98 -9.08 9.10
C MET A 60 -4.15 -9.64 8.28
N PRO A 61 -4.09 -9.57 6.93
CA PRO A 61 -5.04 -10.26 6.09
C PRO A 61 -5.05 -11.76 6.39
N ARG A 62 -6.25 -12.36 6.41
CA ARG A 62 -6.41 -13.79 6.67
C ARG A 62 -5.78 -14.61 5.55
N GLY A 63 -5.12 -15.71 5.93
CA GLY A 63 -4.49 -16.62 4.97
C GLY A 63 -3.24 -16.07 4.30
N VAL A 64 -2.62 -15.01 4.84
CA VAL A 64 -1.31 -14.51 4.41
C VAL A 64 -0.25 -14.97 5.40
N LYS A 65 0.76 -15.69 4.91
CA LYS A 65 1.98 -16.03 5.65
C LYS A 65 2.99 -14.89 5.50
N ALA A 66 3.55 -14.43 6.62
CA ALA A 66 4.60 -13.42 6.61
C ALA A 66 5.93 -14.05 7.05
N GLU A 67 7.00 -13.83 6.29
CA GLU A 67 8.34 -14.35 6.60
C GLU A 67 9.36 -13.22 6.48
N ALA A 68 10.05 -12.91 7.58
CA ALA A 68 11.12 -11.92 7.56
C ALA A 68 12.33 -12.44 6.78
N VAL A 69 12.95 -11.57 6.00
CA VAL A 69 14.15 -11.88 5.21
C VAL A 69 15.12 -10.70 5.26
N GLN A 70 16.41 -11.00 5.17
CA GLN A 70 17.45 -10.00 5.02
C GLN A 70 17.96 -10.00 3.58
N VAL A 71 17.98 -8.82 2.96
CA VAL A 71 18.51 -8.61 1.61
C VAL A 71 19.73 -7.69 1.73
N GLY A 72 20.92 -8.29 1.78
CA GLY A 72 22.13 -7.56 2.14
C GLY A 72 22.03 -6.99 3.56
N ASN A 73 22.04 -5.67 3.67
CA ASN A 73 21.85 -4.94 4.93
C ASN A 73 20.42 -4.41 5.15
N MET A 74 19.47 -4.77 4.29
CA MET A 74 18.09 -4.29 4.34
C MET A 74 17.13 -5.37 4.88
N SER A 75 16.35 -5.00 5.90
CA SER A 75 15.25 -5.81 6.39
C SER A 75 14.06 -5.76 5.45
N ALA A 76 13.56 -6.93 5.05
CA ALA A 76 12.38 -7.11 4.21
C ALA A 76 11.51 -8.25 4.74
N ALA A 77 10.35 -8.48 4.09
CA ALA A 77 9.52 -9.64 4.37
C ALA A 77 8.80 -10.13 3.12
N TRP A 78 8.63 -11.46 3.03
CA TRP A 78 7.70 -12.09 2.12
C TRP A 78 6.30 -12.12 2.72
N PHE A 79 5.30 -11.79 1.90
CA PHE A 79 3.88 -11.95 2.22
C PHE A 79 3.27 -12.88 1.18
N THR A 80 2.93 -14.10 1.59
CA THR A 80 2.44 -15.14 0.68
C THR A 80 0.98 -15.46 1.00
N PRO A 81 0.02 -15.10 0.13
CA PRO A 81 -1.37 -15.51 0.31
C PRO A 81 -1.55 -17.00 0.05
N ALA A 82 -2.56 -17.62 0.67
CA ALA A 82 -2.87 -19.04 0.50
C ALA A 82 -3.11 -19.44 -0.98
N ASN A 83 -3.70 -18.54 -1.76
CA ASN A 83 -3.97 -18.73 -3.19
C ASN A 83 -2.92 -17.97 -4.03
N VAL A 84 -1.66 -18.36 -3.90
CA VAL A 84 -0.56 -17.76 -4.68
C VAL A 84 -0.69 -18.14 -6.16
N ILE A 85 -0.36 -17.21 -7.05
CA ILE A 85 -0.20 -17.50 -8.48
C ILE A 85 1.29 -17.84 -8.68
N PRO A 86 1.64 -19.11 -8.95
CA PRO A 86 3.02 -19.50 -9.25
C PRO A 86 3.53 -18.60 -10.39
N GLU A 87 4.73 -18.04 -10.26
CA GLU A 87 5.37 -17.11 -11.23
C GLU A 87 4.98 -15.62 -11.14
N ARG A 88 4.08 -15.21 -10.23
CA ARG A 88 3.82 -13.77 -9.99
C ARG A 88 4.42 -13.31 -8.67
N THR A 89 5.17 -12.23 -8.72
CA THR A 89 5.77 -11.59 -7.54
C THR A 89 5.62 -10.08 -7.62
N LEU A 90 5.24 -9.46 -6.50
CA LEU A 90 5.17 -8.01 -6.35
C LEU A 90 6.31 -7.56 -5.43
N LEU A 91 7.21 -6.74 -5.95
CA LEU A 91 8.11 -5.95 -5.12
C LEU A 91 7.37 -4.69 -4.67
N TYR A 92 7.14 -4.58 -3.36
CA TYR A 92 6.46 -3.44 -2.78
C TYR A 92 7.42 -2.60 -1.95
N ALA A 93 7.51 -1.31 -2.30
CA ALA A 93 8.17 -0.30 -1.47
C ALA A 93 7.10 0.49 -0.72
N HIS A 94 7.24 0.58 0.61
CA HIS A 94 6.25 1.23 1.45
C HIS A 94 6.18 2.75 1.19
N GLY A 95 5.02 3.33 1.50
CA GLY A 95 4.82 4.77 1.51
C GLY A 95 5.47 5.45 2.72
N GLY A 96 5.21 6.73 2.92
CA GLY A 96 5.77 7.52 4.03
C GLY A 96 6.71 8.64 3.59
N GLY A 97 6.63 9.08 2.33
CA GLY A 97 7.36 10.25 1.83
C GLY A 97 8.88 10.13 1.93
N PHE A 98 9.41 8.90 1.88
CA PHE A 98 10.83 8.56 2.08
C PHE A 98 11.42 8.90 3.46
N ILE A 99 10.59 9.34 4.40
CA ILE A 99 11.02 9.75 5.74
C ILE A 99 10.41 8.90 6.85
N THR A 100 9.29 8.23 6.61
CA THR A 100 8.58 7.36 7.56
C THR A 100 8.17 6.04 6.91
N GLY A 101 7.66 5.12 7.73
CA GLY A 101 7.21 3.80 7.29
C GLY A 101 8.28 2.72 7.48
N SER A 102 7.80 1.49 7.42
CA SER A 102 8.55 0.24 7.58
C SER A 102 7.67 -0.93 7.09
N VAL A 103 8.26 -2.13 6.98
CA VAL A 103 7.50 -3.37 6.74
C VAL A 103 6.34 -3.51 7.73
N GLN A 104 6.58 -3.21 9.01
CA GLN A 104 5.57 -3.32 10.06
C GLN A 104 4.39 -2.36 9.84
N THR A 105 4.64 -1.16 9.33
CA THR A 105 3.59 -0.15 9.12
C THR A 105 2.64 -0.48 7.97
N HIS A 106 3.08 -1.26 6.99
CA HIS A 106 2.32 -1.55 5.77
C HIS A 106 1.93 -3.03 5.61
N ARG A 107 2.35 -3.92 6.51
CA ARG A 107 2.09 -5.38 6.45
C ARG A 107 0.61 -5.78 6.36
N ALA A 108 -0.30 -4.88 6.72
CA ALA A 108 -1.73 -5.14 6.77
C ALA A 108 -2.49 -4.71 5.49
N LEU A 109 -1.80 -4.08 4.54
CA LEU A 109 -2.33 -3.72 3.23
C LEU A 109 -2.45 -4.96 2.34
#